data_AF-A0AAQ2WX36-F1
#
_entry.id   AF-A0AAQ2WX36-F1
#
_cell.length_a   1.000
_cell.length_b   1.000
_cell.length_c   1.000
_cell.angle_alpha   90.00
_cell.angle_beta   90.00
_cell.angle_gamma   90.00
#
_symmetry.space_group_name_H-M   'P 1'
#
loop_
_entity.id
_entity.type
_entity.pdbx_description
1 polymer ?
#
loop_
_entity_poly.entity_id
_entity_poly.type
_entity_poly.pdbx_seq_one_letter_code
_entity_poly.pdbx_strand_id
1 'polypeptide(L)'
;MVSIKKQSGANSVVVSDAVNAEMKGIKLELPKDISLELINDTSEFIKKAIFSVSDAAYSGTMLALCIIFFFLRSLIATIIIGIAIALAIILTFCLMYFADISLNIMSLLGLALSVGMLVDCSIVVIDNIYKYRQRGELNKLILSAILGTQEMMLPIMSATLTSICVFLPMLILRVSWILLVILLGILLSLLSYL
;
A
#
# COMPACT_ATOMS: atom_id res chain seq x y z
N MET A 1 -35.25 -4.84 -22.88
CA MET A 1 -34.09 -4.54 -22.02
C MET A 1 -34.57 -4.50 -20.57
N VAL A 2 -34.00 -5.35 -19.72
CA VAL A 2 -34.27 -5.34 -18.27
C VAL A 2 -33.03 -4.75 -17.60
N SER A 3 -33.21 -3.76 -16.72
CA SER A 3 -32.11 -3.12 -16.00
C SER A 3 -32.19 -3.47 -14.52
N ILE A 4 -31.10 -4.04 -14.00
CA ILE A 4 -30.99 -4.43 -12.60
C ILE A 4 -30.08 -3.42 -11.90
N LYS A 5 -30.57 -2.84 -10.81
CA LYS A 5 -29.81 -1.88 -9.99
C LYS A 5 -29.54 -2.50 -8.62
N LYS A 6 -28.31 -2.34 -8.14
CA LYS A 6 -27.95 -2.74 -6.77
C LYS A 6 -28.67 -1.85 -5.75
N GLN A 7 -28.99 -2.42 -4.59
CA GLN A 7 -29.45 -1.65 -3.44
C GLN A 7 -28.30 -0.78 -2.86
N SER A 8 -28.66 0.34 -2.23
CA SER A 8 -27.66 1.19 -1.54
C SER A 8 -26.91 0.38 -0.48
N GLY A 9 -25.59 0.52 -0.43
CA GLY A 9 -24.71 -0.26 0.47
C GLY A 9 -24.36 -1.68 0.01
N ALA A 10 -25.05 -2.25 -0.98
CA ALA A 10 -24.73 -3.59 -1.48
C ALA A 10 -23.48 -3.60 -2.39
N ASN A 11 -22.69 -4.67 -2.31
CA ASN A 11 -21.52 -4.90 -3.16
C ASN A 11 -21.96 -5.28 -4.57
N SER A 12 -21.60 -4.45 -5.56
CA SER A 12 -21.95 -4.65 -6.97
C SER A 12 -21.54 -6.02 -7.50
N VAL A 13 -20.37 -6.52 -7.10
CA VAL A 13 -19.80 -7.80 -7.55
C VAL A 13 -20.66 -8.98 -7.11
N VAL A 14 -21.04 -9.00 -5.83
CA VAL A 14 -21.87 -10.06 -5.24
C VAL A 14 -23.26 -10.07 -5.86
N VAL A 15 -23.86 -8.89 -6.07
CA VAL A 15 -25.18 -8.76 -6.70
C VAL A 15 -25.14 -9.23 -8.15
N SER A 16 -24.10 -8.86 -8.92
CA SER A 16 -23.97 -9.33 -10.30
C SER A 16 -23.74 -10.84 -10.39
N ASP A 17 -22.96 -11.42 -9.47
CA ASP A 17 -22.75 -12.87 -9.43
C ASP A 17 -24.03 -13.65 -9.12
N ALA A 18 -24.85 -13.15 -8.18
CA ALA A 18 -26.15 -13.73 -7.88
C ALA A 18 -27.10 -13.63 -9.09
N VAL A 19 -27.15 -12.47 -9.74
CA VAL A 19 -27.97 -12.26 -10.94
C VAL A 19 -27.51 -13.17 -12.08
N ASN A 20 -26.20 -13.33 -12.30
CA ASN A 20 -25.66 -14.23 -13.32
C ASN A 20 -25.96 -15.69 -13.03
N ALA A 21 -25.95 -16.10 -11.75
CA ALA A 21 -26.31 -17.47 -11.35
C ALA A 21 -27.79 -17.76 -11.66
N GLU A 22 -28.70 -16.86 -11.28
CA GLU A 22 -30.14 -16.97 -11.61
C GLU A 22 -30.38 -16.92 -13.12
N MET A 23 -29.66 -16.06 -13.84
CA MET A 23 -29.80 -15.93 -15.29
C MET A 23 -29.37 -17.22 -16.02
N LYS A 24 -28.40 -17.98 -15.48
CA LYS A 24 -28.04 -19.31 -16.01
C LYS A 24 -29.17 -20.33 -15.80
N GLY A 25 -29.86 -20.29 -14.66
CA GLY A 25 -31.04 -21.11 -14.39
C GLY A 25 -32.19 -20.80 -15.37
N ILE A 26 -32.51 -19.52 -15.52
CA ILE A 26 -33.57 -19.07 -16.44
C ILE A 26 -33.24 -19.41 -17.89
N LYS A 27 -31.96 -19.33 -18.30
CA LYS A 27 -31.49 -19.75 -19.64
C LYS A 27 -31.74 -21.22 -19.95
N LEU A 28 -31.79 -22.10 -18.95
CA LEU A 28 -32.07 -23.53 -19.14
C LEU A 28 -33.57 -23.81 -19.35
N GLU A 29 -34.45 -22.95 -18.85
CA GLU A 29 -35.91 -23.07 -18.95
C GLU A 29 -36.48 -22.34 -20.18
N LEU A 30 -35.66 -21.56 -20.87
CA LEU A 30 -36.09 -20.75 -22.01
C LEU A 30 -36.26 -21.59 -23.30
N PRO A 31 -37.30 -21.32 -24.10
CA PRO A 31 -37.46 -21.91 -25.42
C PRO A 31 -36.28 -21.58 -26.33
N LYS A 32 -35.94 -22.49 -27.25
CA LYS A 32 -34.79 -22.35 -28.17
C LYS A 32 -34.81 -21.09 -29.05
N ASP A 33 -35.97 -20.45 -29.18
CA ASP A 33 -36.16 -19.23 -29.98
C ASP A 33 -35.87 -17.92 -29.21
N ILE A 34 -35.55 -17.98 -27.91
CA ILE A 34 -35.29 -16.79 -27.08
C ILE A 34 -33.87 -16.82 -26.52
N SER A 35 -33.04 -15.87 -26.97
CA SER A 35 -31.68 -15.67 -26.47
C SER A 35 -31.60 -14.52 -25.46
N LEU A 36 -31.10 -14.80 -24.25
CA LEU A 36 -30.73 -13.77 -23.28
C LEU A 36 -29.25 -13.43 -23.39
N GLU A 37 -28.93 -12.19 -23.74
CA GLU A 37 -27.56 -11.67 -23.78
C GLU A 37 -27.34 -10.57 -22.74
N LEU A 38 -26.16 -10.59 -22.14
CA LEU A 38 -25.75 -9.61 -21.14
C LEU A 38 -25.09 -8.45 -21.87
N ILE A 39 -25.76 -7.30 -21.92
CA ILE A 39 -25.32 -6.16 -22.73
C ILE A 39 -24.24 -5.34 -22.00
N ASN A 40 -24.36 -5.19 -20.68
CA ASN A 40 -23.42 -4.42 -19.88
C ASN A 40 -23.39 -4.90 -18.42
N ASP A 41 -22.23 -5.38 -17.96
CA ASP A 41 -21.97 -5.71 -16.55
C ASP A 41 -20.85 -4.83 -16.01
N THR A 42 -21.21 -3.85 -15.20
CA THR A 42 -20.24 -2.96 -14.54
C THR A 42 -19.37 -3.69 -13.51
N SER A 43 -19.79 -4.87 -13.05
CA SER A 43 -19.04 -5.68 -12.10
C SER A 43 -17.86 -6.39 -12.73
N GLU A 44 -17.89 -6.67 -14.04
CA GLU A 44 -16.75 -7.24 -14.75
C GLU A 44 -15.56 -6.26 -14.75
N PHE A 45 -15.83 -4.97 -14.93
CA PHE A 45 -14.81 -3.92 -14.80
C PHE A 45 -14.23 -3.87 -13.39
N ILE A 46 -15.09 -3.92 -12.35
CA ILE A 46 -14.66 -3.92 -10.95
C ILE A 46 -13.80 -5.16 -10.65
N LYS A 47 -14.22 -6.34 -11.09
CA LYS A 47 -13.45 -7.59 -10.92
C LYS A 47 -12.09 -7.52 -11.61
N LYS A 48 -12.05 -7.04 -12.86
CA LYS A 48 -10.78 -6.86 -13.59
C LYS A 48 -9.87 -5.86 -12.89
N ALA A 49 -10.41 -4.74 -12.40
CA ALA A 49 -9.64 -3.75 -11.66
C ALA A 49 -9.06 -4.34 -10.35
N ILE A 50 -9.87 -5.07 -9.57
CA ILE A 50 -9.41 -5.76 -8.35
C ILE A 50 -8.30 -6.76 -8.70
N PHE A 51 -8.51 -7.58 -9.74
CA PHE A 51 -7.51 -8.56 -10.17
C PHE A 51 -6.20 -7.88 -10.60
N SER A 52 -6.27 -6.82 -11.40
CA SER A 52 -5.08 -6.08 -11.82
C SER A 52 -4.34 -5.43 -10.64
N VAL A 53 -5.06 -4.90 -9.66
CA VAL A 53 -4.44 -4.33 -8.44
C VAL A 53 -3.81 -5.44 -7.60
N SER A 54 -4.47 -6.59 -7.45
CA SER A 54 -3.91 -7.74 -6.73
C SER A 54 -2.67 -8.31 -7.42
N ASP A 55 -2.67 -8.41 -8.75
CA ASP A 55 -1.54 -8.90 -9.53
C ASP A 55 -0.35 -7.93 -9.49
N ALA A 56 -0.62 -6.62 -9.62
CA ALA A 56 0.39 -5.58 -9.44
C ALA A 56 0.96 -5.57 -8.01
N ALA A 57 0.12 -5.75 -6.99
CA ALA A 57 0.57 -5.84 -5.61
C ALA A 57 1.44 -7.08 -5.38
N TYR A 58 1.03 -8.24 -5.88
CA TYR A 58 1.78 -9.48 -5.74
C TYR A 58 3.14 -9.41 -6.43
N SER A 59 3.16 -9.02 -7.71
CA SER A 59 4.40 -8.86 -8.48
C SER A 59 5.31 -7.79 -7.89
N GLY A 60 4.75 -6.66 -7.44
CA GLY A 60 5.48 -5.59 -6.77
C GLY A 60 6.10 -6.03 -5.44
N THR A 61 5.34 -6.73 -4.58
CA THR A 61 5.85 -7.27 -3.31
C THR A 61 6.95 -8.29 -3.56
N MET A 62 6.76 -9.21 -4.51
CA MET A 62 7.76 -10.23 -4.86
C MET A 62 9.08 -9.57 -5.32
N LEU A 63 8.99 -8.58 -6.21
CA LEU A 63 10.15 -7.85 -6.72
C LEU A 63 10.85 -7.05 -5.61
N ALA A 64 10.10 -6.36 -4.76
CA ALA A 64 10.63 -5.61 -3.63
C ALA A 64 11.38 -6.53 -2.65
N LEU A 65 10.80 -7.67 -2.29
CA LEU A 65 11.45 -8.66 -1.42
C LEU A 65 12.73 -9.22 -2.04
N CYS A 66 12.75 -9.48 -3.35
CA CYS A 66 13.96 -9.92 -4.06
C CYS A 66 15.08 -8.88 -3.98
N ILE A 67 14.77 -7.60 -4.23
CA ILE A 67 15.76 -6.51 -4.19
C ILE A 67 16.27 -6.31 -2.75
N ILE A 68 15.37 -6.25 -1.77
CA ILE A 68 15.74 -6.11 -0.35
C ILE A 68 16.63 -7.28 0.08
N PHE A 69 16.25 -8.51 -0.28
CA PHE A 69 17.05 -9.70 0.04
C PHE A 69 18.44 -9.63 -0.60
N PHE A 70 18.54 -9.17 -1.85
CA PHE A 70 19.82 -9.02 -2.55
C PHE A 70 20.74 -8.02 -1.83
N PHE A 71 20.21 -6.88 -1.37
CA PHE A 71 20.99 -5.87 -0.65
C PHE A 71 21.37 -6.31 0.76
N LEU A 72 20.43 -6.85 1.54
CA LEU A 72 20.64 -7.15 2.95
C LEU A 72 21.26 -8.54 3.19
N ARG A 73 21.17 -9.46 2.22
CA ARG A 73 21.62 -10.87 2.31
C ARG A 73 21.12 -11.59 3.59
N SER A 74 20.00 -11.13 4.15
CA SER A 74 19.43 -11.59 5.42
C SER A 74 17.91 -11.70 5.30
N LEU A 75 17.39 -12.93 5.43
CA LEU A 75 15.95 -13.20 5.35
C LEU A 75 15.17 -12.54 6.50
N ILE A 76 15.74 -12.55 7.71
CA ILE A 76 15.08 -11.97 8.90
C ILE A 76 14.91 -10.47 8.70
N ALA A 77 15.94 -9.78 8.22
CA ALA A 77 15.89 -8.35 7.99
C ALA A 77 14.90 -7.97 6.87
N THR A 78 14.85 -8.80 5.82
CA THR A 78 13.88 -8.65 4.72
C THR A 78 12.43 -8.78 5.22
N ILE A 79 12.16 -9.75 6.10
CA ILE A 79 10.82 -9.96 6.69
C ILE A 79 10.45 -8.80 7.61
N ILE A 80 11.38 -8.28 8.41
CA ILE A 80 11.14 -7.11 9.28
C ILE A 80 10.70 -5.91 8.44
N ILE A 81 11.40 -5.62 7.34
CA ILE A 81 11.04 -4.53 6.42
C ILE A 81 9.67 -4.79 5.77
N GLY A 82 9.41 -6.02 5.32
CA GLY A 82 8.13 -6.39 4.73
C GLY A 82 6.94 -6.16 5.67
N ILE A 83 7.08 -6.52 6.95
CA ILE A 83 6.07 -6.26 7.99
C ILE A 83 5.92 -4.76 8.24
N ALA A 84 7.02 -4.01 8.28
CA ALA A 84 6.99 -2.55 8.44
C ALA A 84 6.23 -1.85 7.31
N ILE A 85 6.44 -2.26 6.06
CA ILE A 85 5.69 -1.76 4.89
C ILE A 85 4.19 -2.04 5.05
N ALA A 86 3.82 -3.28 5.38
CA ALA A 86 2.41 -3.65 5.54
C ALA A 86 1.72 -2.85 6.65
N LEU A 87 2.38 -2.71 7.80
CA LEU A 87 1.90 -1.88 8.91
C LEU A 87 1.73 -0.41 8.51
N ALA A 88 2.70 0.16 7.77
CA ALA A 88 2.61 1.53 7.31
C ALA A 88 1.44 1.78 6.36
N ILE A 89 1.18 0.85 5.44
CA ILE A 89 0.02 0.92 4.54
C ILE A 89 -1.28 0.91 5.33
N ILE A 90 -1.41 0.01 6.30
CA ILE A 90 -2.60 -0.09 7.17
C ILE A 90 -2.79 1.20 7.98
N LEU A 91 -1.71 1.73 8.58
CA LEU A 91 -1.72 2.99 9.31
C LEU A 91 -2.12 4.17 8.41
N THR A 92 -1.62 4.21 7.19
CA THR A 92 -1.96 5.24 6.21
C THR A 92 -3.44 5.19 5.85
N PHE A 93 -4.00 4.00 5.61
CA PHE A 93 -5.43 3.85 5.37
C PHE A 93 -6.28 4.25 6.58
N CYS A 94 -5.82 3.93 7.79
CA CYS A 94 -6.47 4.35 9.03
C CYS A 94 -6.52 5.88 9.16
N LEU A 95 -5.40 6.56 8.93
CA LEU A 95 -5.34 8.02 8.94
C LEU A 95 -6.14 8.66 7.81
N MET A 96 -6.12 8.09 6.61
CA MET A 96 -6.95 8.54 5.50
C MET A 96 -8.44 8.46 5.84
N TYR A 97 -8.86 7.38 6.51
CA TYR A 97 -10.23 7.22 6.99
C TYR A 97 -10.61 8.31 8.02
N PHE A 98 -9.73 8.58 9.00
CA PHE A 98 -9.98 9.64 9.99
C PHE A 98 -9.93 11.06 9.41
N ALA A 99 -9.20 11.27 8.32
CA ALA A 99 -9.07 12.56 7.65
C ALA A 99 -10.05 12.74 6.47
N ASP A 100 -11.04 11.85 6.32
CA ASP A 100 -12.03 11.83 5.23
C ASP A 100 -11.41 11.89 3.82
N ILE A 101 -10.20 11.32 3.67
CA ILE A 101 -9.48 11.27 2.39
C ILE A 101 -9.98 10.08 1.57
N SER A 102 -10.65 10.36 0.46
CA SER A 102 -11.07 9.31 -0.48
C SER A 102 -9.88 8.58 -1.11
N LEU A 103 -10.01 7.27 -1.29
CA LEU A 103 -9.06 6.47 -2.04
C LEU A 103 -9.29 6.66 -3.54
N ASN A 104 -8.39 7.40 -4.20
CA ASN A 104 -8.39 7.67 -5.63
C ASN A 104 -6.98 7.50 -6.23
N ILE A 105 -6.85 7.64 -7.55
CA ILE A 105 -5.55 7.47 -8.24
C ILE A 105 -4.49 8.42 -7.66
N MET A 106 -4.86 9.66 -7.32
CA MET A 106 -3.93 10.63 -6.74
C MET A 106 -3.47 10.23 -5.33
N SER A 107 -4.38 9.78 -4.47
CA SER A 107 -4.00 9.28 -3.14
C SER A 107 -3.17 8.00 -3.23
N LEU A 108 -3.43 7.14 -4.22
CA LEU A 108 -2.68 5.90 -4.45
C LEU A 108 -1.23 6.21 -4.86
N LEU A 109 -1.02 7.21 -5.72
CA LEU A 109 0.31 7.70 -6.08
C LEU A 109 1.05 8.28 -4.86
N GLY A 110 0.34 9.01 -4.00
CA GLY A 110 0.89 9.52 -2.75
C GLY A 110 1.31 8.40 -1.81
N LEU A 111 0.48 7.37 -1.67
CA LEU A 111 0.76 6.20 -0.86
C LEU A 111 1.97 5.42 -1.39
N ALA A 112 2.08 5.24 -2.71
CA ALA A 112 3.23 4.59 -3.34
C ALA A 112 4.54 5.34 -3.06
N LEU A 113 4.53 6.68 -3.15
CA LEU A 113 5.67 7.53 -2.79
C LEU A 113 6.02 7.41 -1.30
N SER A 114 5.03 7.52 -0.41
CA SER A 114 5.21 7.38 1.04
C SER A 114 5.85 6.04 1.42
N VAL A 115 5.39 4.95 0.80
CA VAL A 115 5.95 3.61 1.05
C VAL A 115 7.40 3.55 0.60
N GLY A 116 7.75 4.08 -0.57
CA GLY A 116 9.14 4.11 -1.03
C GLY A 116 10.07 4.83 -0.04
N MET A 117 9.65 6.01 0.42
CA MET A 117 10.42 6.80 1.39
C MET A 117 10.57 6.09 2.74
N LEU A 118 9.55 5.36 3.18
CA LEU A 118 9.60 4.56 4.40
C LEU A 118 10.60 3.41 4.26
N VAL A 119 10.57 2.71 3.13
CA VAL A 119 11.47 1.59 2.83
C VAL A 119 12.92 2.05 2.82
N ASP A 120 13.21 3.18 2.18
CA ASP A 120 14.57 3.73 2.10
C ASP A 120 15.13 4.01 3.51
N CYS A 121 14.37 4.68 4.38
CA CYS A 121 14.78 4.93 5.76
C CYS A 121 14.98 3.62 6.57
N SER A 122 14.08 2.64 6.38
CA SER A 122 14.16 1.34 7.08
C SER A 122 15.42 0.57 6.69
N ILE A 123 15.74 0.55 5.40
CA ILE A 123 16.92 -0.15 4.88
C ILE A 123 18.19 0.46 5.47
N VAL A 124 18.29 1.79 5.51
CA VAL A 124 19.47 2.50 6.05
C VAL A 124 19.67 2.21 7.54
N VAL A 125 18.60 2.21 8.35
CA VAL A 125 18.67 1.86 9.78
C VAL A 125 19.16 0.42 9.97
N ILE A 126 18.57 -0.52 9.26
CA ILE A 126 18.91 -1.94 9.39
C ILE A 126 20.34 -2.22 8.91
N ASP A 127 20.78 -1.60 7.82
CA ASP A 127 22.17 -1.68 7.37
C ASP A 127 23.12 -1.15 8.44
N ASN A 128 22.78 -0.05 9.12
CA ASN A 128 23.61 0.48 10.19
C ASN A 128 23.65 -0.43 11.43
N ILE A 129 22.50 -0.97 11.85
CA ILE A 129 22.44 -1.99 12.91
C ILE A 129 23.31 -3.20 12.55
N TYR A 130 23.28 -3.62 11.28
CA TYR A 130 24.10 -4.73 10.78
C TYR A 130 25.60 -4.40 10.79
N LYS A 131 25.99 -3.17 10.44
CA LYS A 131 27.37 -2.68 10.55
C LYS A 131 27.86 -2.64 12.00
N TYR A 132 27.07 -2.14 12.94
CA TYR A 132 27.40 -2.18 14.37
C TYR A 132 27.57 -3.61 14.89
N ARG A 133 26.71 -4.53 14.43
CA ARG A 133 26.82 -5.95 14.79
C ARG A 133 28.13 -6.58 14.27
N GLN A 134 28.60 -6.19 13.09
CA GLN A 134 29.85 -6.72 12.51
C GLN A 134 31.13 -6.13 13.14
N ARG A 135 31.08 -4.89 13.65
CA ARG A 135 32.24 -4.20 14.25
C ARG A 135 32.73 -4.78 15.58
N GLY A 136 32.11 -5.85 16.10
CA GLY A 136 32.63 -6.55 17.26
C GLY A 136 32.18 -5.97 18.61
N GLU A 137 31.17 -5.10 18.66
CA GLU A 137 30.41 -4.83 19.89
C GLU A 137 29.49 -6.03 20.22
N LEU A 138 30.14 -7.19 20.35
CA LEU A 138 29.59 -8.50 20.58
C LEU A 138 29.18 -8.59 22.04
N ASN A 139 27.88 -8.48 22.29
CA ASN A 139 27.10 -9.36 23.20
C ASN A 139 25.69 -8.85 23.49
N LYS A 140 25.29 -7.70 22.94
CA LYS A 140 23.93 -7.20 23.12
C LYS A 140 23.35 -6.78 21.77
N LEU A 141 22.58 -7.68 21.16
CA LEU A 141 21.69 -7.37 20.02
C LEU A 141 20.92 -6.06 20.23
N ILE A 142 20.48 -5.85 21.48
CA ILE A 142 19.80 -4.65 21.95
C ILE A 142 20.70 -3.41 21.83
N LEU A 143 21.98 -3.50 22.23
CA LEU A 143 22.91 -2.37 22.17
C LEU A 143 23.20 -1.97 20.73
N SER A 144 23.43 -2.93 19.83
CA SER A 144 23.63 -2.65 18.40
C SER A 144 22.39 -2.05 17.74
N ALA A 145 21.19 -2.47 18.16
CA ALA A 145 19.94 -1.87 17.72
C ALA A 145 19.81 -0.42 18.20
N ILE A 146 20.12 -0.15 19.48
CA ILE A 146 20.05 1.21 20.04
C ILE A 146 21.06 2.13 19.36
N LEU A 147 22.34 1.76 19.32
CA LEU A 147 23.40 2.59 18.74
C LEU A 147 23.20 2.79 17.23
N GLY A 148 22.84 1.72 16.52
CA GLY A 148 22.58 1.77 15.08
C GLY A 148 21.42 2.70 14.72
N THR A 149 20.36 2.71 15.53
CA THR A 149 19.21 3.59 15.33
C THR A 149 19.53 5.03 15.74
N GLN A 150 20.24 5.22 16.85
CA GLN A 150 20.64 6.55 17.35
C GLN A 150 21.54 7.30 16.36
N GLU A 151 22.50 6.61 15.73
CA GLU A 151 23.37 7.24 14.73
C GLU A 151 22.57 7.67 13.48
N MET A 152 21.54 6.91 13.13
CA MET A 152 20.70 7.19 11.95
C MET A 152 19.60 8.24 12.19
N MET A 153 19.37 8.64 13.45
CA MET A 153 18.34 9.62 13.80
C MET A 153 18.55 10.97 13.07
N LEU A 154 19.78 11.51 13.06
CA LEU A 154 20.10 12.77 12.38
C LEU A 154 19.92 12.67 10.84
N PRO A 155 20.49 11.66 10.14
CA PRO A 155 20.24 11.45 8.71
C PRO A 155 18.76 11.34 8.36
N ILE A 156 17.98 10.57 9.13
CA ILE A 156 16.54 10.37 8.88
C ILE A 156 15.78 11.67 9.08
N MET A 157 16.05 12.41 10.15
CA MET A 157 15.44 13.73 10.38
C MET A 157 15.78 14.72 9.26
N SER A 158 17.00 14.68 8.72
CA SER A 158 17.40 15.53 7.60
C SER A 158 16.66 15.14 6.31
N ALA A 159 16.53 13.84 6.02
CA ALA A 159 15.81 13.34 4.85
C ALA A 159 14.31 13.68 4.93
N THR A 160 13.68 13.50 6.09
CA THR A 160 12.27 13.83 6.30
C THR A 160 12.03 15.33 6.20
N LEU A 161 12.90 16.17 6.78
CA LEU A 161 12.78 17.62 6.68
C LEU A 161 12.94 18.11 5.25
N THR A 162 13.91 17.58 4.50
CA THR A 162 14.10 17.91 3.08
C THR A 162 12.85 17.57 2.26
N SER A 163 12.26 16.41 2.53
CA SER A 163 11.03 15.98 1.89
C SER A 163 9.86 16.91 2.20
N ILE A 164 9.70 17.28 3.47
CA ILE A 164 8.69 18.27 3.88
C ILE A 164 8.94 19.59 3.16
N CYS A 165 10.18 20.10 3.12
CA CYS A 165 10.50 21.37 2.42
C CYS A 165 10.18 21.35 0.93
N VAL A 166 10.33 20.21 0.24
CA VAL A 166 9.98 20.07 -1.18
C VAL A 166 8.47 20.07 -1.40
N PHE A 167 7.72 19.41 -0.51
CA PHE A 167 6.27 19.25 -0.65
C PHE A 167 5.45 20.39 -0.01
N LEU A 168 6.00 21.08 1.00
CA LEU A 168 5.32 22.15 1.72
C LEU A 168 4.82 23.30 0.80
N PRO A 169 5.59 23.80 -0.19
CA PRO A 169 5.11 24.86 -1.08
C PRO A 169 3.92 24.41 -1.93
N MET A 170 3.92 23.15 -2.36
CA MET A 170 2.82 22.61 -3.15
C MET A 170 1.52 22.51 -2.33
N LEU A 171 1.62 22.22 -1.02
CA LEU A 171 0.46 22.17 -0.13
C LEU A 171 -0.21 23.55 0.00
N ILE A 172 0.59 24.61 0.08
CA ILE A 172 0.11 26.00 0.21
C ILE A 172 -0.55 26.48 -1.09
N LEU A 173 0.02 26.13 -2.24
CA LEU A 173 -0.48 26.56 -3.55
C LEU A 173 -1.71 25.77 -4.01
N ARG A 174 -1.79 24.48 -3.67
CA ARG A 174 -2.91 23.60 -4.05
C ARG A 174 -3.07 22.50 -2.99
N VAL A 175 -4.15 22.56 -2.21
CA VAL A 175 -4.50 21.48 -1.27
C VAL A 175 -4.87 20.25 -2.09
N SER A 176 -3.89 19.38 -2.29
CA SER A 176 -4.04 18.14 -3.06
C SER A 176 -3.97 16.97 -2.09
N TRP A 177 -4.97 16.09 -2.14
CA TRP A 177 -5.05 14.90 -1.29
C TRP A 177 -3.80 14.03 -1.37
N ILE A 178 -3.12 14.00 -2.52
CA ILE A 178 -1.83 13.31 -2.70
C ILE A 178 -0.75 13.82 -1.73
N LEU A 179 -0.69 15.13 -1.50
CA LEU A 179 0.31 15.78 -0.67
C LEU A 179 0.08 15.50 0.83
N LEU A 180 -1.18 15.45 1.24
CA LEU A 180 -1.54 15.05 2.61
C LEU A 180 -1.16 13.61 2.88
N VAL A 181 -1.42 12.70 1.93
CA VAL A 181 -1.02 11.28 2.07
C VAL A 181 0.50 11.13 2.12
N ILE A 182 1.25 11.92 1.35
CA ILE A 182 2.71 11.94 1.40
C ILE A 182 3.21 12.40 2.78
N LEU A 183 2.71 13.53 3.29
CA LEU A 183 3.13 14.06 4.58
C LEU A 183 2.76 13.15 5.75
N LEU A 184 1.56 12.56 5.74
CA LEU A 184 1.15 11.58 6.75
C LEU A 184 2.07 10.35 6.73
N GLY A 185 2.41 9.86 5.53
CA GLY A 185 3.35 8.75 5.38
C GLY A 185 4.75 9.06 5.90
N ILE A 186 5.27 10.26 5.61
CA ILE A 186 6.57 10.72 6.11
C ILE A 186 6.57 10.81 7.64
N LEU A 187 5.51 11.38 8.24
CA LEU A 187 5.37 11.49 9.70
C LEU A 187 5.28 10.11 10.37
N LEU A 188 4.48 9.20 9.82
CA LEU A 188 4.37 7.82 10.28
C LEU A 188 5.73 7.09 10.21
N SER A 189 6.48 7.30 9.14
CA SER A 189 7.81 6.72 9.00
C SER A 189 8.73 7.20 10.12
N LEU A 190 8.78 8.50 10.39
CA LEU A 190 9.62 9.06 11.47
C LEU A 190 9.22 8.52 12.85
N LEU A 191 7.92 8.37 13.10
CA LEU A 191 7.39 7.78 14.34
C LEU A 191 7.79 6.31 14.50
N SER A 192 7.93 5.56 13.41
CA SER A 192 8.33 4.14 13.48
C SER A 192 9.79 3.91 13.90
N TYR A 193 10.63 4.95 13.86
CA TYR A 193 12.05 4.89 14.24
C TYR A 193 12.38 5.60 15.57
N LEU A 194 11.40 6.26 16.19
CA LEU A 194 11.49 6.91 17.51
C LEU A 194 11.10 5.93 18.61
#